data_AF-A0A3Q8X7Y5-F1
#
_entry.id   AF-A0A3Q8X7Y5-F1
#
_cell.length_a   1.000
_cell.length_b   1.000
_cell.length_c   1.000
_cell.angle_alpha   90.00
_cell.angle_beta   90.00
_cell.angle_gamma   90.00
#
_symmetry.space_group_name_H-M   'P 1'
#
loop_
_entity.id
_entity.type
_entity.pdbx_description
1 polymer ?
#
loop_
_entity_poly.entity_id
_entity_poly.type
_entity_poly.pdbx_seq_one_letter_code
_entity_poly.pdbx_strand_id
1 'polypeptide(L)'
;MNMMKKYQSHFIAVIALFLCLMIPNAAGAAKLDNHGDAAQRPVQAFDVVQGKVVKSVPNSAEYQGYAKSWLKGVTGLSPKLTADDKCGYVFRIPLDEPTAVNAGGTQVMTQDVFLFYCPKKPQLLLVFDENRKPYLMTFKGNIKPFLKAIDL
;
A
#
# COMPACT_ATOMS: atom_id res chain seq x y z
N MET A 1 -26.96 23.70 -18.60
CA MET A 1 -25.57 23.63 -19.11
C MET A 1 -24.64 23.20 -17.98
N ASN A 2 -24.31 21.91 -17.94
CA ASN A 2 -23.24 21.18 -17.24
C ASN A 2 -22.89 21.47 -15.77
N MET A 3 -23.68 20.87 -14.86
CA MET A 3 -23.25 20.53 -13.48
C MET A 3 -22.60 19.12 -13.40
N MET A 4 -22.46 18.41 -14.53
CA MET A 4 -21.92 17.04 -14.61
C MET A 4 -20.43 16.94 -14.97
N LYS A 5 -19.75 18.05 -15.33
CA LYS A 5 -18.32 18.00 -15.71
C LYS A 5 -17.34 18.03 -14.53
N LYS A 6 -17.78 18.39 -13.32
CA LYS A 6 -16.86 18.54 -12.17
C LYS A 6 -16.56 17.21 -11.45
N TYR A 7 -17.45 16.21 -11.58
CA TYR A 7 -17.26 14.89 -10.98
C TYR A 7 -16.45 13.91 -11.85
N GLN A 8 -16.33 14.17 -13.15
CA GLN A 8 -15.58 13.30 -14.07
C GLN A 8 -14.07 13.43 -13.92
N SER A 9 -13.54 14.56 -13.43
CA SER A 9 -12.09 14.77 -13.32
C SER A 9 -11.45 14.05 -12.13
N HIS A 10 -12.20 13.72 -11.08
CA HIS A 10 -11.66 13.05 -9.89
C HIS A 10 -11.73 11.53 -9.96
N PHE A 11 -12.63 10.97 -10.77
CA PHE A 11 -12.69 9.54 -11.06
C PHE A 11 -11.52 9.06 -11.94
N ILE A 12 -11.00 9.94 -12.80
CA ILE A 12 -9.89 9.62 -13.70
C ILE A 12 -8.58 9.42 -12.91
N ALA A 13 -8.38 10.14 -11.80
CA ALA A 13 -7.17 10.00 -10.99
C ALA A 13 -7.09 8.64 -10.25
N VAL A 14 -8.22 8.10 -9.81
CA VAL A 14 -8.28 6.79 -9.12
C VAL A 14 -8.13 5.64 -10.11
N ILE A 15 -8.60 5.80 -11.35
CA ILE A 15 -8.46 4.80 -12.43
C ILE A 15 -7.04 4.80 -13.00
N ALA A 16 -6.39 5.97 -13.12
CA ALA A 16 -4.99 6.06 -13.54
C ALA A 16 -4.03 5.40 -12.52
N LEU A 17 -4.33 5.50 -11.22
CA LEU A 17 -3.61 4.79 -10.17
C LEU A 17 -3.72 3.26 -10.29
N PHE A 18 -4.87 2.78 -10.76
CA PHE A 18 -5.13 1.35 -11.01
C PHE A 18 -4.39 0.81 -12.24
N LEU A 19 -4.15 1.65 -13.27
CA LEU A 19 -3.49 1.28 -14.53
C LEU A 19 -1.95 1.31 -14.44
N CYS A 20 -1.36 2.22 -13.65
CA CYS A 20 0.11 2.26 -13.49
C CYS A 20 0.70 1.11 -12.66
N LEU A 21 -0.12 0.34 -11.93
CA LEU A 21 0.30 -0.88 -11.23
C LEU A 21 0.35 -2.12 -12.13
N MET A 22 -0.05 -2.01 -13.40
CA MET A 22 -0.18 -3.13 -14.35
C MET A 22 0.97 -3.22 -15.37
N ILE A 23 2.00 -2.39 -15.29
CA ILE A 23 3.14 -2.47 -16.21
C ILE A 23 4.18 -3.46 -15.64
N PRO A 24 4.40 -4.64 -16.27
CA PRO A 24 5.62 -5.39 -16.04
C PRO A 24 6.80 -4.58 -16.61
N ASN A 25 7.72 -4.14 -15.75
CA ASN A 25 8.98 -3.53 -16.18
C ASN A 25 9.82 -4.58 -16.94
N ALA A 26 9.63 -4.67 -18.25
CA ALA A 26 10.56 -5.33 -19.16
C ALA A 26 11.56 -4.28 -19.67
N ALA A 27 12.61 -4.00 -18.89
CA ALA A 27 13.78 -3.29 -19.39
C ALA A 27 15.03 -3.73 -18.61
N GLY A 28 15.89 -4.48 -19.28
CA GLY A 28 17.26 -4.76 -18.84
C GLY A 28 17.59 -6.24 -18.70
N ALA A 29 17.97 -6.88 -19.79
CA ALA A 29 18.68 -8.16 -19.74
C ALA A 29 20.06 -7.94 -19.10
N ALA A 30 20.23 -8.43 -17.87
CA ALA A 30 21.53 -8.69 -17.26
C ALA A 30 21.54 -10.14 -16.76
N LYS A 31 22.72 -10.76 -16.86
CA LYS A 31 22.97 -12.20 -16.81
C LYS A 31 22.37 -12.90 -15.59
N LEU A 32 21.93 -14.13 -15.86
CA LEU A 32 21.32 -15.09 -14.95
C LEU A 32 22.39 -15.72 -14.05
N ASP A 33 22.45 -15.27 -12.80
CA ASP A 33 23.06 -16.04 -11.72
C ASP A 33 21.92 -16.79 -11.01
N ASN A 34 21.85 -18.10 -11.25
CA ASN A 34 20.88 -19.01 -10.65
C ASN A 34 21.16 -19.18 -9.15
N HIS A 35 20.70 -18.23 -8.34
CA HIS A 35 20.19 -18.48 -7.01
C HIS A 35 18.75 -17.99 -6.98
N GLY A 36 17.81 -18.91 -6.75
CA GLY A 36 16.38 -18.64 -6.71
C GLY A 36 15.99 -17.76 -5.53
N ASP A 37 16.26 -16.47 -5.63
CA ASP A 37 15.61 -15.43 -4.85
C ASP A 37 14.83 -14.58 -5.85
N ALA A 38 13.53 -14.80 -5.97
CA ALA A 38 12.67 -13.94 -6.75
C ALA A 38 12.78 -12.54 -6.13
N ALA A 39 13.56 -11.66 -6.76
CA ALA A 39 13.91 -10.35 -6.21
C ALA A 39 12.67 -9.68 -5.59
N GLN A 40 12.70 -9.55 -4.26
CA GLN A 40 11.60 -9.02 -3.46
C GLN A 40 11.12 -7.69 -4.06
N ARG A 41 9.81 -7.62 -4.37
CA ARG A 41 9.19 -6.39 -4.93
C ARG A 41 9.47 -5.22 -3.98
N PRO A 42 9.86 -4.04 -4.51
CA PRO A 42 10.32 -2.93 -3.68
C PRO A 42 9.19 -2.32 -2.84
N VAL A 43 9.57 -1.65 -1.76
CA VAL A 43 8.67 -0.77 -1.02
C VAL A 43 8.55 0.54 -1.77
N GLN A 44 7.32 1.01 -1.96
CA GLN A 44 7.02 2.21 -2.75
C GLN A 44 6.27 3.23 -1.90
N ALA A 45 6.64 4.49 -2.03
CA ALA A 45 5.91 5.62 -1.49
C ALA A 45 5.20 6.37 -2.62
N PHE A 46 3.89 6.41 -2.56
CA PHE A 46 3.04 7.16 -3.46
C PHE A 46 2.61 8.46 -2.80
N ASP A 47 2.93 9.59 -3.43
CA ASP A 47 2.47 10.91 -3.00
C ASP A 47 1.07 11.14 -3.57
N VAL A 48 0.08 11.28 -2.68
CA VAL A 48 -1.33 11.43 -3.07
C VAL A 48 -1.58 12.79 -3.74
N VAL A 49 -0.83 13.82 -3.34
CA VAL A 49 -0.96 15.17 -3.90
C VAL A 49 -0.35 15.24 -5.29
N GLN A 50 0.80 14.61 -5.50
CA GLN A 50 1.48 14.57 -6.81
C GLN A 50 0.93 13.48 -7.74
N GLY A 51 0.18 12.51 -7.21
CA GLY A 51 -0.43 11.44 -7.99
C GLY A 51 0.58 10.44 -8.59
N LYS A 52 1.76 10.28 -7.97
CA LYS A 52 2.81 9.38 -8.48
C LYS A 52 3.63 8.74 -7.36
N VAL A 53 4.32 7.65 -7.71
CA VAL A 53 5.39 7.09 -6.87
C VAL A 53 6.55 8.08 -6.83
N VAL A 54 6.93 8.53 -5.62
CA VAL A 54 8.03 9.48 -5.40
C VAL A 54 9.27 8.81 -4.85
N LYS A 55 9.14 7.60 -4.29
CA LYS A 55 10.27 6.83 -3.77
C LYS A 55 10.03 5.33 -3.92
N SER A 56 11.10 4.60 -4.24
CA SER A 56 11.13 3.15 -4.33
C SER A 56 12.42 2.67 -3.69
N VAL A 57 12.33 1.80 -2.68
CA VAL A 57 13.49 1.29 -1.92
C VAL A 57 13.49 -0.25 -1.92
N PRO A 58 14.67 -0.89 -1.81
CA PRO A 58 14.74 -2.33 -1.63
C PRO A 58 13.91 -2.79 -0.42
N ASN A 59 13.18 -3.88 -0.60
CA ASN A 59 12.32 -4.42 0.44
C ASN A 59 13.15 -5.32 1.37
N SER A 60 13.71 -4.71 2.41
CA SER A 60 14.53 -5.37 3.42
C SER A 60 13.69 -6.09 4.47
N ALA A 61 14.34 -6.96 5.24
CA ALA A 61 13.73 -7.60 6.42
C ALA A 61 13.20 -6.57 7.45
N GLU A 62 13.77 -5.37 7.49
CA GLU A 62 13.27 -4.29 8.33
C GLU A 62 11.86 -3.85 7.91
N TYR A 63 11.63 -3.65 6.61
CA TYR A 63 10.31 -3.31 6.08
C TYR A 63 9.29 -4.42 6.24
N GLN A 64 9.71 -5.68 6.09
CA GLN A 64 8.89 -6.85 6.42
C GLN A 64 8.47 -6.85 7.89
N GLY A 65 9.41 -6.55 8.80
CA GLY A 65 9.15 -6.46 10.24
C GLY A 65 8.09 -5.41 10.57
N TYR A 66 8.16 -4.23 9.94
CA TYR A 66 7.15 -3.19 10.12
C TYR A 66 5.77 -3.64 9.66
N ALA A 67 5.66 -4.16 8.43
CA ALA A 67 4.38 -4.59 7.89
C ALA A 67 3.76 -5.74 8.71
N LYS A 68 4.54 -6.77 9.05
CA LYS A 68 4.08 -7.89 9.89
C LYS A 68 3.67 -7.41 11.29
N SER A 69 4.36 -6.43 11.87
CA SER A 69 3.98 -5.84 13.16
C SER A 69 2.62 -5.12 13.08
N TRP A 70 2.38 -4.35 12.02
CA TRP A 70 1.10 -3.64 11.86
C TRP A 70 -0.06 -4.58 11.60
N LEU A 71 0.14 -5.64 10.80
CA LEU A 71 -0.87 -6.68 10.58
C LEU A 71 -1.26 -7.40 11.89
N LYS A 72 -0.29 -7.70 12.76
CA LYS A 72 -0.56 -8.25 14.11
C LYS A 72 -1.32 -7.26 15.00
N GLY A 73 -1.14 -5.96 14.77
CA GLY A 73 -1.81 -4.89 15.51
C GLY A 73 -3.22 -4.55 14.99
N VAL A 74 -3.74 -5.24 13.97
CA VAL A 74 -5.07 -4.95 13.42
C VAL A 74 -6.15 -5.10 14.49
N THR A 75 -6.97 -4.07 14.64
CA THR A 75 -8.06 -4.02 15.62
C THR A 75 -9.44 -4.26 15.02
N GLY A 76 -9.55 -4.24 13.69
CA GLY A 76 -10.79 -4.53 12.97
C GLY A 76 -10.92 -3.69 11.70
N LEU A 77 -12.08 -3.82 11.05
CA LEU A 77 -12.42 -3.08 9.85
C LEU A 77 -12.61 -1.59 10.15
N SER A 78 -12.14 -0.74 9.24
CA SER A 78 -12.37 0.70 9.28
C SER A 78 -13.71 1.04 8.59
N PRO A 79 -14.52 1.95 9.16
CA PRO A 79 -15.86 2.25 8.63
C PRO A 79 -15.87 2.96 7.27
N LYS A 80 -14.76 3.57 6.83
CA LYS A 80 -14.44 4.00 5.43
C LYS A 80 -13.29 5.02 5.44
N LEU A 81 -12.58 5.11 4.32
CA LEU A 81 -11.79 6.28 3.95
C LEU A 81 -12.73 7.26 3.22
N THR A 82 -12.79 8.53 3.62
CA THR A 82 -13.58 9.53 2.88
C THR A 82 -12.68 10.26 1.88
N ALA A 83 -13.24 10.72 0.76
CA ALA A 83 -12.47 11.44 -0.26
C ALA A 83 -11.84 12.75 0.26
N ASP A 84 -12.36 13.29 1.36
CA ASP A 84 -11.80 14.46 2.05
C ASP A 84 -10.58 14.13 2.92
N ASP A 85 -10.23 12.85 3.05
CA ASP A 85 -9.03 12.41 3.75
C ASP A 85 -7.80 12.84 2.94
N LYS A 86 -7.26 14.02 3.30
CA LYS A 86 -5.99 14.54 2.81
C LYS A 86 -4.83 13.70 3.34
N CYS A 87 -4.73 12.47 2.89
CA CYS A 87 -3.58 11.63 3.14
C CYS A 87 -2.41 12.18 2.34
N GLY A 88 -1.23 12.22 2.97
CA GLY A 88 -0.02 12.69 2.31
C GLY A 88 0.57 11.60 1.41
N TYR A 89 0.70 10.39 1.98
CA TYR A 89 1.35 9.27 1.32
C TYR A 89 0.55 7.97 1.46
N VAL A 90 0.68 7.11 0.46
CA VAL A 90 0.34 5.69 0.55
C VAL A 90 1.62 4.89 0.34
N PHE A 91 1.95 4.04 1.30
CA PHE A 91 3.10 3.15 1.20
C PHE A 91 2.65 1.77 0.81
N ARG A 92 3.23 1.19 -0.24
CA ARG A 92 3.05 -0.22 -0.59
C ARG A 92 4.24 -1.01 -0.06
N ILE A 93 3.96 -2.00 0.78
CA ILE A 93 4.94 -2.95 1.28
C ILE A 93 4.51 -4.35 0.81
N PRO A 94 5.13 -4.88 -0.26
CA PRO A 94 4.98 -6.27 -0.64
C PRO A 94 5.46 -7.19 0.47
N LEU A 95 4.73 -8.26 0.77
CA LEU A 95 5.15 -9.26 1.74
C LEU A 95 6.01 -10.34 1.07
N ASP A 96 6.94 -10.91 1.83
CA ASP A 96 7.74 -12.08 1.45
C ASP A 96 6.90 -13.34 1.25
N GLU A 97 5.89 -13.52 2.10
CA GLU A 97 4.94 -14.62 2.04
C GLU A 97 3.51 -14.12 2.27
N PRO A 98 2.51 -14.81 1.70
CA PRO A 98 1.11 -14.54 2.02
C PRO A 98 0.88 -14.58 3.53
N THR A 99 0.45 -13.47 4.11
CA THR A 99 0.24 -13.35 5.56
C THR A 99 -1.26 -13.31 5.86
N ALA A 100 -1.68 -14.11 6.83
CA ALA A 100 -3.04 -14.11 7.33
C ALA A 100 -3.26 -12.92 8.28
N VAL A 101 -4.36 -12.18 8.09
CA VAL A 101 -4.79 -11.08 8.96
C VAL A 101 -6.26 -11.24 9.32
N ASN A 102 -6.61 -10.92 10.56
CA ASN A 102 -8.01 -10.93 11.01
C ASN A 102 -8.67 -9.59 10.68
N ALA A 103 -9.56 -9.59 9.69
CA ALA A 103 -10.29 -8.43 9.22
C ALA A 103 -11.72 -8.43 9.81
N GLY A 104 -11.85 -8.28 11.13
CA GLY A 104 -13.16 -8.15 11.79
C GLY A 104 -13.95 -9.46 11.87
N GLY A 105 -13.29 -10.57 12.20
CA GLY A 105 -13.91 -11.89 12.33
C GLY A 105 -13.76 -12.79 11.10
N THR A 106 -13.17 -12.29 10.02
CA THR A 106 -12.79 -13.08 8.84
C THR A 106 -11.27 -13.09 8.68
N GLN A 107 -10.70 -14.25 8.43
CA GLN A 107 -9.27 -14.37 8.10
C GLN A 107 -9.07 -14.07 6.61
N VAL A 108 -8.14 -13.15 6.32
CA VAL A 108 -7.80 -12.72 4.96
C VAL A 108 -6.33 -13.04 4.71
N MET A 109 -6.03 -13.72 3.61
CA MET A 109 -4.66 -13.92 3.13
C MET A 109 -4.26 -12.74 2.24
N THR A 110 -3.15 -12.08 2.54
CA THR A 110 -2.69 -10.93 1.75
C THR A 110 -1.21 -11.00 1.42
N GLN A 111 -0.82 -10.40 0.29
CA GLN A 111 0.56 -10.35 -0.21
C GLN A 111 1.12 -8.93 -0.30
N ASP A 112 0.29 -7.91 -0.03
CA ASP A 112 0.66 -6.51 -0.12
C ASP A 112 -0.02 -5.76 1.03
N VAL A 113 0.74 -4.95 1.76
CA VAL A 113 0.22 -4.03 2.77
C VAL A 113 0.31 -2.60 2.25
N PHE A 114 -0.81 -1.89 2.28
CA PHE A 114 -0.87 -0.48 1.92
C PHE A 114 -1.09 0.36 3.17
N LEU A 115 -0.09 1.11 3.62
CA LEU A 115 -0.22 2.04 4.74
C LEU A 115 -0.66 3.41 4.22
N PHE A 116 -1.84 3.85 4.62
CA PHE A 116 -2.34 5.20 4.38
C PHE A 116 -1.81 6.12 5.48
N TYR A 117 -0.96 7.07 5.11
CA TYR A 117 -0.42 8.08 6.01
C TYR A 117 -1.13 9.42 5.84
N CYS A 118 -1.89 9.81 6.85
CA CYS A 118 -2.67 11.03 6.92
C CYS A 118 -2.25 11.78 8.21
N PRO A 119 -1.50 12.90 8.12
CA PRO A 119 -0.82 13.53 9.27
C PRO A 119 -1.71 13.90 10.47
N LYS A 120 -3.00 14.11 10.24
CA LYS A 120 -3.98 14.55 11.27
C LYS A 120 -4.99 13.48 11.66
N LYS A 121 -4.85 12.25 11.16
CA LYS A 121 -5.80 11.16 11.39
C LYS A 121 -5.08 9.88 11.82
N PRO A 122 -5.80 8.93 12.44
CA PRO A 122 -5.30 7.58 12.61
C PRO A 122 -4.92 6.97 11.25
N GLN A 123 -3.82 6.23 11.24
CA GLN A 123 -3.33 5.58 10.03
C GLN A 123 -4.11 4.30 9.79
N LEU A 124 -4.32 3.98 8.52
CA LEU A 124 -5.09 2.83 8.11
C LEU A 124 -4.24 1.89 7.27
N LEU A 125 -4.56 0.60 7.34
CA LEU A 125 -4.02 -0.39 6.42
C LEU A 125 -5.10 -0.74 5.41
N LEU A 126 -4.71 -0.84 4.15
CA LEU A 126 -5.49 -1.51 3.12
C LEU A 126 -4.73 -2.78 2.73
N VAL A 127 -5.47 -3.89 2.68
CA VAL A 127 -4.98 -5.16 2.17
C VAL A 127 -5.98 -5.71 1.16
N PHE A 128 -5.52 -6.62 0.33
CA PHE A 128 -6.38 -7.35 -0.61
C PHE A 128 -6.35 -8.83 -0.28
N ASP A 129 -7.49 -9.50 -0.38
CA ASP A 129 -7.55 -10.96 -0.40
C ASP A 129 -7.13 -11.52 -1.76
N GLU A 130 -7.14 -12.84 -1.87
CA GLU A 130 -6.79 -13.60 -3.08
C GLU A 130 -7.70 -13.25 -4.28
N ASN A 131 -8.93 -12.81 -4.02
CA ASN A 131 -9.89 -12.38 -5.04
C ASN A 131 -9.76 -10.88 -5.37
N ARG A 132 -8.71 -10.21 -4.85
CA ARG A 132 -8.50 -8.76 -4.97
C ARG A 132 -9.62 -7.93 -4.32
N LYS A 133 -10.31 -8.48 -3.33
CA LYS A 133 -11.27 -7.71 -2.54
C LYS A 133 -10.53 -6.85 -1.51
N PRO A 134 -10.80 -5.54 -1.43
CA PRO A 134 -10.13 -4.64 -0.51
C PRO A 134 -10.69 -4.76 0.92
N TYR A 135 -9.80 -4.74 1.90
CA TYR A 135 -10.13 -4.65 3.33
C TYR A 135 -9.36 -3.47 3.93
N LEU A 136 -10.10 -2.43 4.31
CA LEU A 136 -9.55 -1.27 5.02
C LEU A 136 -9.66 -1.52 6.52
N MET A 137 -8.56 -1.36 7.24
CA MET A 137 -8.41 -1.81 8.62
C MET A 137 -7.80 -0.72 9.49
N THR A 138 -8.26 -0.69 10.73
CA THR A 138 -7.61 0.04 11.82
C THR A 138 -6.58 -0.87 12.49
N PHE A 139 -5.50 -0.29 12.99
CA PHE A 139 -4.48 -1.04 13.70
C PHE A 139 -3.84 -0.20 14.82
N LYS A 140 -3.25 -0.88 15.80
CA LYS A 140 -2.38 -0.30 16.82
C LYS A 140 -0.94 -0.65 16.47
N GLY A 141 -0.14 0.37 16.15
CA GLY A 141 1.27 0.21 15.85
C GLY A 141 1.97 1.54 15.70
N ASN A 142 3.28 1.58 15.97
CA ASN A 142 4.09 2.76 15.76
C ASN A 142 4.65 2.76 14.34
N ILE A 143 4.27 3.76 13.53
CA ILE A 143 4.78 3.92 12.16
C ILE A 143 5.99 4.86 12.06
N LYS A 144 6.36 5.56 13.14
CA LYS A 144 7.47 6.53 13.11
C LYS A 144 8.81 5.90 12.69
N PRO A 145 9.18 4.68 13.15
CA PRO A 145 10.42 4.04 12.71
C PRO A 145 10.43 3.80 11.20
N PHE A 146 9.31 3.34 10.64
CA PHE A 146 9.15 3.16 9.20
C PHE A 146 9.29 4.48 8.43
N LEU A 147 8.62 5.56 8.89
CA LEU A 147 8.74 6.87 8.25
C LEU A 147 10.17 7.40 8.26
N LYS A 148 10.92 7.13 9.33
CA LYS A 148 12.34 7.48 9.42
C LYS A 148 13.19 6.61 8.49
N ALA A 149 12.92 5.31 8.39
CA ALA A 149 13.65 4.39 7.52
C ALA A 149 13.45 4.71 6.04
N ILE A 150 12.22 5.08 5.65
CA ILE A 150 11.92 5.44 4.26
C ILE A 150 12.40 6.84 3.88
N ASP A 151 12.71 7.70 4.85
CA ASP A 151 13.37 9.02 4.67
C ASP A 151 12.67 9.89 3.60
N LEU A 152 11.47 10.38 3.93
CA LEU A 152 10.64 11.24 3.07
C LEU A 152 10.33 12.58 3.73
#